data_AF-A0A7T0PAG3-F1
#
_entry.id   AF-A0A7T0PAG3-F1
#
_cell.length_a   1.000
_cell.length_b   1.000
_cell.length_c   1.000
_cell.angle_alpha   90.00
_cell.angle_beta   90.00
_cell.angle_gamma   90.00
#
_symmetry.space_group_name_H-M   'P 1'
#
loop_
_entity.id
_entity.type
_entity.pdbx_description
1 polymer ?
#
loop_
_entity_poly.entity_id
_entity_poly.type
_entity_poly.pdbx_seq_one_letter_code
_entity_poly.pdbx_strand_id
1 'polypeptide(L)' 'MPAFLIKYHRRSGGLNVIKFDSLREATLKRLELDRTNDNPDLEIVAIASESEDHLRQSHSRYFSAV' A
#
# COMPACT_ATOMS: atom_id res chain seq x y z
N MET A 1 10.05 12.07 5.22
CA MET A 1 9.87 10.70 5.72
C MET A 1 9.36 9.86 4.56
N PRO A 2 9.99 8.70 4.28
CA PRO A 2 9.54 7.83 3.22
C PRO A 2 8.12 7.32 3.48
N ALA A 3 7.50 6.82 2.42
CA ALA A 3 6.17 6.24 2.48
C ALA A 3 6.08 5.04 1.55
N PHE A 4 5.07 4.23 1.80
CA PHE A 4 4.82 3.01 1.06
C PHE A 4 3.40 3.00 0.55
N LEU A 5 3.23 2.65 -0.71
CA LEU A 5 1.95 2.38 -1.33
C LEU A 5 1.74 0.88 -1.36
N ILE A 6 0.73 0.42 -0.62
CA ILE A 6 0.32 -0.98 -0.60
C ILE A 6 -0.87 -1.14 -1.54
N LYS A 7 -0.77 -2.12 -2.45
CA LYS A 7 -1.89 -2.65 -3.21
C LYS A 7 -2.16 -4.07 -2.74
N TYR A 8 -3.31 -4.29 -2.13
CA TYR A 8 -3.67 -5.57 -1.56
C TYR A 8 -4.97 -6.09 -2.17
N HIS A 9 -4.90 -7.24 -2.83
CA HIS A 9 -6.05 -7.89 -3.44
C HIS A 9 -6.65 -8.90 -2.45
N ARG A 10 -7.76 -8.54 -1.82
CA ARG A 10 -8.38 -9.26 -0.68
C ARG A 10 -8.66 -10.73 -0.98
N ARG A 11 -9.11 -11.06 -2.19
CA ARG A 11 -9.52 -12.43 -2.56
C ARG A 11 -8.36 -13.34 -2.91
N SER A 12 -7.31 -12.81 -3.51
CA SER A 12 -6.16 -13.62 -3.96
C SER A 12 -4.97 -13.55 -3.01
N GLY A 13 -5.01 -12.67 -1.99
CA GLY A 13 -3.85 -12.35 -1.16
C GLY A 13 -2.74 -11.61 -1.92
N GLY A 14 -3.01 -11.13 -3.13
CA GLY A 14 -2.01 -10.47 -3.97
C GLY A 14 -1.53 -9.18 -3.31
N LEU A 15 -0.23 -9.11 -3.00
CA LEU A 15 0.37 -7.97 -2.32
C LEU A 15 1.44 -7.33 -3.20
N ASN A 16 1.34 -6.02 -3.40
CA ASN A 16 2.39 -5.23 -4.03
C ASN A 16 2.68 -4.00 -3.16
N VAL A 17 3.96 -3.79 -2.84
CA VAL A 17 4.42 -2.69 -2.01
C VAL A 17 5.42 -1.87 -2.81
N ILE A 18 5.16 -0.56 -2.92
CA ILE A 18 6.01 0.38 -3.65
C ILE A 18 6.49 1.46 -2.68
N LYS A 19 7.80 1.67 -2.60
CA LYS A 19 8.39 2.72 -1.76
C LYS A 19 8.42 4.06 -2.50
N PHE A 20 8.18 5.13 -1.75
CA PHE A 20 8.26 6.52 -2.17
C PHE A 20 9.09 7.32 -1.18
N ASP A 21 9.69 8.42 -1.64
CA ASP A 21 10.53 9.28 -0.81
C ASP A 21 9.70 10.20 0.11
N SER A 22 8.42 10.42 -0.26
CA SER A 22 7.48 11.20 0.54
C SER A 22 6.06 10.61 0.56
N LEU A 23 5.35 10.86 1.67
CA LEU A 23 3.92 10.53 1.79
C LEU A 23 3.07 11.24 0.74
N ARG A 24 3.47 12.46 0.33
CA ARG A 24 2.77 13.21 -0.71
C ARG A 24 2.75 12.46 -2.04
N GLU A 25 3.89 11.94 -2.47
CA GLU A 25 3.99 11.16 -3.71
C GLU A 25 3.19 9.86 -3.64
N ALA A 26 3.32 9.11 -2.55
CA ALA A 26 2.54 7.90 -2.32
C ALA A 26 1.02 8.18 -2.36
N THR A 27 0.59 9.30 -1.77
CA THR A 27 -0.82 9.71 -1.74
C THR A 27 -1.32 10.12 -3.12
N LEU A 28 -0.53 10.88 -3.89
CA LEU A 28 -0.87 11.23 -5.26
C LEU A 28 -1.03 9.98 -6.13
N LYS A 29 -0.12 9.01 -5.98
CA LYS A 29 -0.21 7.75 -6.74
C LYS A 29 -1.42 6.91 -6.30
N ARG A 30 -1.73 6.88 -5.01
CA ARG A 30 -2.96 6.26 -4.49
C ARG A 30 -4.20 6.84 -5.16
N LEU A 31 -4.33 8.17 -5.18
CA LEU A 31 -5.47 8.85 -5.80
C LEU A 31 -5.58 8.61 -7.31
N GLU A 32 -4.45 8.55 -8.01
CA GLU A 32 -4.42 8.20 -9.44
C GLU A 32 -4.94 6.79 -9.69
N LEU A 33 -4.48 5.82 -8.90
CA LEU A 33 -4.90 4.43 -9.02
C LEU A 33 -6.36 4.23 -8.60
N ASP A 34 -6.80 4.88 -7.51
CA ASP A 34 -8.17 4.83 -7.03
C ASP A 34 -9.16 5.32 -8.12
N ARG A 35 -8.78 6.29 -8.96
CA ARG A 35 -9.60 6.76 -10.08
C ARG A 35 -9.77 5.75 -11.20
N THR A 36 -8.79 4.87 -11.38
CA THR A 36 -8.77 3.85 -12.44
C THR A 36 -9.12 2.45 -11.92
N ASN A 37 -9.32 2.31 -10.60
CA ASN A 37 -9.57 1.03 -9.97
C ASN A 37 -11.07 0.76 -9.92
N ASP A 38 -11.53 -0.12 -10.81
CA ASP A 38 -12.90 -0.61 -10.80
C ASP A 38 -13.07 -1.91 -9.98
N ASN A 39 -11.98 -2.42 -9.37
CA ASN A 39 -12.01 -3.67 -8.61
C ASN A 39 -12.30 -3.41 -7.12
N PRO A 40 -13.46 -3.85 -6.59
CA PRO A 40 -13.82 -3.66 -5.18
C PRO A 40 -12.98 -4.51 -4.21
N ASP A 41 -12.28 -5.53 -4.71
CA ASP A 41 -11.42 -6.41 -3.93
C ASP A 41 -9.97 -5.88 -3.81
N LEU A 42 -9.64 -4.80 -4.54
CA LEU A 42 -8.32 -4.16 -4.47
C LEU A 42 -8.34 -3.00 -3.46
N GLU A 43 -7.61 -3.16 -2.36
CA GLU A 43 -7.30 -2.06 -1.43
C GLU A 43 -6.02 -1.36 -1.85
N ILE A 44 -6.06 -0.02 -1.92
CA ILE A 44 -4.89 0.82 -2.21
C ILE A 44 -4.68 1.80 -1.07
N VAL A 45 -3.55 1.70 -0.36
CA VAL A 45 -3.31 2.47 0.87
C VAL A 45 -1.90 3.06 0.84
N ALA A 46 -1.78 4.33 1.22
CA ALA A 46 -0.50 5.02 1.39
C ALA A 46 -0.19 5.17 2.87
N ILE A 47 0.98 4.69 3.30
CA ILE A 47 1.38 4.65 4.71
C ILE A 47 2.76 5.30 4.83
N ALA A 48 2.89 6.26 5.73
CA ALA A 48 4.19 6.81 6.08
C ALA A 48 4.90 5.86 7.05
N SER A 49 6.10 5.41 6.69
CA SER A 49 6.91 4.52 7.53
C SER A 49 8.37 4.74 7.21
N GLU A 50 9.23 4.58 8.21
CA GLU A 50 10.68 4.75 8.09
C GLU A 50 11.33 3.60 7.29
N SER A 51 10.77 2.39 7.38
CA SER A 51 11.25 1.19 6.69
C SER A 51 10.13 0.21 6.37
N GLU A 52 10.41 -0.76 5.50
CA GLU A 52 9.49 -1.85 5.19
C GLU A 52 9.32 -2.80 6.37
N ASP A 53 10.38 -3.06 7.14
CA ASP A 53 10.29 -3.91 8.34
C ASP A 53 9.31 -3.33 9.36
N HIS A 54 9.38 -2.01 9.59
CA HIS A 54 8.46 -1.33 10.49
C HIS A 54 7.03 -1.30 9.92
N LEU A 55 6.88 -1.18 8.60
CA LEU A 55 5.58 -1.30 7.92
C LEU A 55 4.98 -2.70 8.10
N ARG A 56 5.76 -3.76 7.96
CA ARG A 56 5.34 -5.15 8.14
C ARG A 56 4.86 -5.44 9.56
N GLN A 57 5.51 -4.84 10.56
CA GLN A 57 5.11 -4.99 11.96
C GLN A 57 3.84 -4.19 12.27
N SER A 58 3.80 -2.91 11.88
CA SER A 58 2.69 -2.00 12.21
C SER A 58 1.40 -2.28 11.39
N HIS A 59 1.54 -2.77 10.16
CA HIS A 59 0.44 -3.03 9.22
C HIS A 59 0.44 -4.49 8.76
N SER A 60 0.74 -5.40 9.69
CA SER A 60 0.87 -6.86 9.46
C SER A 60 -0.33 -7.48 8.75
N ARG A 61 -1.53 -6.92 8.90
CA ARG A 61 -2.76 -7.35 8.20
C ARG A 61 -2.56 -7.60 6.70
N TYR A 62 -1.78 -6.76 6.02
CA TYR A 62 -1.54 -6.91 4.58
C TYR A 62 -0.52 -8.01 4.24
N PHE A 63 0.32 -8.38 5.21
CA PHE A 63 1.42 -9.34 5.07
C PHE A 63 1.08 -10.71 5.65
N SER A 64 0.03 -10.83 6.47
CA SER A 64 -0.41 -12.09 7.09
C SER A 64 -1.19 -13.01 6.16
N ALA A 65 -1.53 -12.56 4.94
CA ALA A 65 -2.28 -13.34 3.96
C ALA A 65 -1.37 -14.20 3.04
N VAL A 66 -0.08 -14.27 3.33
CA VAL A 66 0.93 -15.08 2.63
C VAL A 66 1.20 -16.37 3.38
#